data_AF-A0A961T8W1-F1
#
_entry.id   AF-A0A961T8W1-F1
#
_cell.length_a   1.000
_cell.length_b   1.000
_cell.length_c   1.000
_cell.angle_alpha   90.00
_cell.angle_beta   90.00
_cell.angle_gamma   90.00
#
_symmetry.space_group_name_H-M   'P 1'
#
loop_
_entity.id
_entity.type
_entity.pdbx_description
1 polymer ?
#
loop_
_entity_poly.entity_id
_entity_poly.type
_entity_poly.pdbx_seq_one_letter_code
_entity_poly.pdbx_strand_id
1 'polypeptide(L)'
;MTIRSTIAPLSRAALLGTLVLGAFGTTAAFAQETATTMDKGDTAFMMIATVLVLFMTMPGLALFYGGLVRAKNMLSVLMQCTMIAAVVMVVWVLWGY
;
A
#
# COMPACT_ATOMS: atom_id res chain seq x y z
N MET A 1 34.34 33.26 -13.03
CA MET A 1 33.42 33.77 -12.00
C MET A 1 32.01 33.22 -12.28
N THR A 2 31.79 31.89 -12.18
CA THR A 2 30.54 31.28 -12.71
C THR A 2 30.05 30.05 -11.92
N ILE A 3 30.86 29.46 -11.02
CA ILE A 3 30.52 28.20 -10.34
C ILE A 3 29.54 28.43 -9.17
N ARG A 4 29.65 29.55 -8.44
CA ARG A 4 28.79 29.82 -7.26
C ARG A 4 27.33 30.17 -7.61
N SER A 5 27.05 30.65 -8.82
CA SER A 5 25.69 31.07 -9.23
C SER A 5 24.77 29.91 -9.61
N THR A 6 25.32 28.76 -9.99
CA THR A 6 24.55 27.56 -10.37
C THR A 6 24.18 26.67 -9.18
N ILE A 7 24.93 26.78 -8.08
CA ILE A 7 24.72 25.96 -6.86
C ILE A 7 23.58 26.54 -5.99
N ALA A 8 23.38 27.86 -6.03
CA ALA A 8 22.28 28.53 -5.32
C ALA A 8 20.86 28.08 -5.73
N PRO A 9 20.51 27.94 -7.02
CA PRO A 9 19.19 27.42 -7.42
C PRO A 9 19.04 25.92 -7.15
N LEU A 10 20.15 25.14 -7.22
CA LEU A 10 20.13 23.71 -6.91
C LEU A 10 19.86 23.47 -5.42
N SER A 11 20.46 24.27 -4.54
CA SER A 11 20.21 24.23 -3.09
C SER A 11 18.78 24.65 -2.73
N ARG A 12 18.21 25.64 -3.43
CA ARG A 12 16.80 26.03 -3.27
C ARG A 12 15.84 24.96 -3.78
N ALA A 13 16.12 24.33 -4.91
CA ALA A 13 15.32 23.23 -5.44
C ALA A 13 15.41 21.99 -4.55
N ALA A 14 16.57 21.69 -3.98
CA ALA A 14 16.75 20.61 -3.01
C ALA A 14 16.00 20.90 -1.71
N LEU A 15 16.06 22.14 -1.19
CA LEU A 15 15.30 22.58 -0.01
C LEU A 15 13.79 22.49 -0.25
N LEU A 16 13.30 22.94 -1.41
CA LEU A 16 11.91 22.82 -1.80
C LEU A 16 11.52 21.35 -1.97
N GLY A 17 12.37 20.52 -2.55
CA GLY A 17 12.16 19.07 -2.69
C GLY A 17 12.06 18.36 -1.35
N THR A 18 12.93 18.68 -0.39
CA THR A 18 12.85 18.16 0.99
C THR A 18 11.64 18.67 1.74
N LEU A 19 11.18 19.89 1.46
CA LEU A 19 10.01 20.48 2.10
C LEU A 19 8.71 19.90 1.53
N VAL A 20 8.68 19.62 0.22
CA VAL A 20 7.56 18.92 -0.44
C VAL A 20 7.50 17.46 0.03
N LEU A 21 8.64 16.75 0.09
CA LEU A 21 8.69 15.38 0.61
C LEU A 21 8.32 15.33 2.11
N GLY A 22 8.74 16.33 2.89
CA GLY A 22 8.34 16.52 4.28
C GLY A 22 6.84 16.81 4.43
N ALA A 23 6.25 17.61 3.53
CA ALA A 23 4.82 17.91 3.54
C ALA A 23 3.96 16.65 3.25
N PHE A 24 4.39 15.79 2.32
CA PHE A 24 3.75 14.48 2.10
C PHE A 24 3.96 13.51 3.27
N GLY A 25 5.05 13.64 4.03
CA GLY A 25 5.25 12.89 5.27
C GLY A 25 4.36 13.37 6.42
N THR A 26 4.07 14.67 6.50
CA THR A 26 3.24 15.24 7.57
C THR A 26 1.74 14.91 7.45
N THR A 27 1.25 14.57 6.25
CA THR A 27 -0.15 14.09 6.12
C THR A 27 -0.36 12.71 6.71
N ALA A 28 0.67 11.87 6.75
CA ALA A 28 0.64 10.59 7.47
C ALA A 28 0.64 10.79 9.00
N ALA A 29 1.23 11.88 9.50
CA ALA A 29 1.26 12.20 10.93
C ALA A 29 -0.10 12.64 11.49
N PHE A 30 -1.06 13.04 10.64
CA PHE A 30 -2.44 13.32 11.08
C PHE A 30 -3.31 12.06 11.20
N ALA A 31 -2.76 10.86 11.00
CA ALA A 31 -3.39 9.60 11.39
C ALA A 31 -3.03 9.18 12.83
N GLN A 32 -2.65 10.13 13.69
CA GLN A 32 -2.57 9.88 15.13
C GLN A 32 -4.00 9.71 15.65
N GLU A 33 -4.40 8.45 15.75
CA GLU A 33 -5.62 8.01 16.41
C GLU A 33 -5.61 8.57 17.83
N THR A 34 -6.50 9.53 18.09
CA THR A 34 -6.84 9.94 19.45
C THR A 34 -7.35 8.70 20.17
N ALA A 35 -6.51 8.15 21.04
CA ALA A 35 -6.87 7.06 21.92
C ALA A 35 -7.94 7.53 22.92
N THR A 36 -9.20 7.58 22.48
CA THR A 36 -10.35 7.83 23.33
C THR A 36 -11.52 7.04 22.78
N THR A 37 -11.71 5.86 23.37
CA THR A 37 -12.82 4.91 23.15
C THR A 37 -12.96 4.38 21.72
N MET A 38 -12.63 3.09 21.54
CA MET A 38 -12.89 2.34 20.31
C MET A 38 -14.39 2.35 19.99
N ASP A 39 -14.77 3.05 18.91
CA ASP A 39 -16.14 3.04 18.43
C ASP A 39 -16.45 1.70 17.74
N LYS A 40 -17.60 1.11 18.09
CA LYS A 40 -18.00 -0.21 17.56
C LYS A 40 -18.40 -0.15 16.09
N GLY A 41 -18.95 0.98 15.63
CA GLY A 41 -19.29 1.24 14.24
C GLY A 41 -18.04 1.39 13.37
N ASP A 42 -17.06 2.15 13.84
CA ASP A 42 -15.78 2.30 13.13
C ASP A 42 -15.02 0.98 13.04
N THR A 43 -15.01 0.20 14.13
CA THR A 43 -14.41 -1.14 14.14
C THR A 43 -15.13 -2.08 13.16
N ALA A 44 -16.47 -2.11 13.17
CA ALA A 44 -17.24 -2.93 12.24
C ALA A 44 -16.99 -2.52 10.78
N PHE A 45 -16.92 -1.21 10.51
CA PHE A 45 -16.60 -0.70 9.20
C PHE A 45 -15.20 -1.11 8.74
N MET A 46 -14.18 -0.99 9.61
CA MET A 46 -12.82 -1.41 9.30
C MET A 46 -12.69 -2.93 9.09
N MET A 47 -13.43 -3.73 9.85
CA MET A 47 -13.50 -5.19 9.63
C MET A 47 -14.15 -5.53 8.28
N ILE A 48 -15.20 -4.80 7.85
CA ILE A 48 -15.79 -4.99 6.52
C ILE A 48 -14.84 -4.51 5.43
N ALA A 49 -14.21 -3.35 5.60
CA ALA A 49 -13.26 -2.79 4.65
C ALA A 49 -12.06 -3.72 4.42
N THR A 50 -11.51 -4.32 5.48
CA THR A 50 -10.42 -5.30 5.37
C THR A 50 -10.87 -6.57 4.63
N VAL A 51 -12.09 -7.07 4.87
CA VAL A 51 -12.65 -8.20 4.11
C VAL A 51 -12.82 -7.84 2.62
N LEU A 52 -13.29 -6.63 2.31
CA LEU A 52 -13.41 -6.17 0.92
C LEU A 52 -12.05 -6.10 0.20
N VAL A 53 -11.01 -5.63 0.90
CA VAL A 53 -9.64 -5.62 0.36
C VAL A 53 -9.11 -7.04 0.14
N LEU A 54 -9.34 -7.96 1.07
CA LEU A 54 -9.00 -9.38 0.89
C LEU A 54 -9.73 -9.98 -0.31
N PHE A 55 -10.99 -9.61 -0.55
CA PHE A 55 -11.78 -10.07 -1.68
C PHE A 55 -11.22 -9.63 -3.04
N MET A 56 -10.54 -8.47 -3.10
CA MET A 56 -9.82 -8.04 -4.31
C MET A 56 -8.72 -9.03 -4.67
N THR A 57 -8.02 -9.58 -3.68
CA THR A 57 -6.92 -10.53 -3.90
C THR A 57 -7.44 -11.94 -4.18
N MET A 58 -8.43 -12.41 -3.42
CA MET A 58 -9.07 -13.72 -3.60
C MET A 58 -10.61 -13.57 -3.61
N PRO A 59 -11.34 -13.85 -4.71
CA PRO A 59 -10.89 -14.37 -6.01
C PRO A 59 -10.58 -13.30 -7.07
N GLY A 60 -10.65 -12.00 -6.76
CA GLY A 60 -10.65 -10.91 -7.74
C GLY A 60 -9.49 -10.93 -8.74
N LEU A 61 -8.24 -10.86 -8.25
CA LEU A 61 -7.05 -10.91 -9.11
C LEU A 61 -6.89 -12.29 -9.79
N ALA A 62 -7.19 -13.36 -9.07
CA ALA A 62 -7.02 -14.72 -9.57
C ALA A 62 -7.92 -15.01 -10.78
N LEU A 63 -9.17 -14.54 -10.75
CA LEU A 63 -10.10 -14.65 -11.88
C LEU A 63 -9.77 -13.67 -13.01
N PHE A 64 -9.37 -12.44 -12.67
CA PHE A 64 -9.00 -11.44 -13.67
C PHE A 64 -7.76 -11.87 -14.48
N TYR A 65 -6.68 -12.25 -13.80
CA TYR A 65 -5.46 -12.73 -14.46
C TYR A 65 -5.62 -14.15 -15.02
N GLY A 66 -6.41 -15.01 -14.37
CA GLY A 66 -6.74 -16.33 -14.88
C GLY A 66 -7.52 -16.29 -16.20
N GLY A 67 -8.40 -15.29 -16.39
CA GLY A 67 -9.18 -15.09 -17.61
C GLY A 67 -8.40 -14.53 -18.81
N LEU A 68 -7.24 -13.91 -18.57
CA LEU A 68 -6.33 -13.44 -19.63
C LEU A 68 -5.36 -14.52 -20.12
N VAL A 69 -5.28 -15.64 -19.39
CA VAL A 69 -4.39 -16.76 -19.68
C VAL A 69 -5.18 -17.89 -20.36
N ARG A 70 -4.50 -18.71 -21.18
CA ARG A 70 -5.13 -19.88 -21.82
C ARG A 70 -5.82 -20.76 -20.77
N ALA A 71 -7.01 -21.25 -21.08
CA ALA A 71 -7.83 -22.05 -20.16
C ALA A 71 -7.07 -23.23 -19.52
N LYS A 72 -6.15 -23.88 -20.26
CA LYS A 72 -5.32 -24.98 -19.74
C LYS A 72 -4.39 -24.57 -18.58
N ASN A 73 -4.09 -23.29 -18.46
CA ASN A 73 -3.18 -22.71 -17.48
C ASN A 73 -3.92 -21.95 -16.36
N MET A 74 -5.25 -21.79 -16.45
CA MET A 74 -6.06 -21.06 -15.46
C MET A 74 -5.94 -21.67 -14.06
N LEU A 75 -5.95 -23.01 -13.95
CA LEU A 75 -5.81 -23.70 -12.68
C LEU A 75 -4.46 -23.38 -12.01
N SER A 76 -3.39 -23.26 -12.79
CA SER A 76 -2.07 -22.86 -12.26
C SER A 76 -2.07 -21.43 -11.72
N VAL A 77 -2.77 -20.49 -12.37
CA VAL A 77 -2.85 -19.10 -11.92
C VAL A 77 -3.65 -19.01 -10.61
N LEU A 78 -4.77 -19.73 -10.50
CA LEU A 78 -5.56 -19.78 -9.26
C LEU A 78 -4.75 -20.33 -8.08
N MET A 79 -3.97 -21.40 -8.29
CA MET A 79 -3.13 -21.99 -7.25
C MET A 79 -1.98 -21.06 -6.83
N GLN A 80 -1.35 -20.37 -7.79
CA GLN A 80 -0.28 -19.41 -7.50
C GLN A 80 -0.81 -18.19 -6.74
N CYS A 81 -1.94 -17.61 -7.14
CA CYS A 81 -2.56 -16.48 -6.44
C CYS A 81 -2.96 -16.86 -5.00
N THR A 82 -3.55 -18.04 -4.80
CA THR A 82 -3.91 -18.52 -3.45
C THR A 82 -2.67 -18.74 -2.59
N MET A 83 -1.61 -19.35 -3.14
CA MET A 83 -0.38 -19.61 -2.39
C MET A 83 0.34 -18.32 -2.00
N ILE A 84 0.45 -17.34 -2.92
CA ILE A 84 1.06 -16.05 -2.63
C ILE A 84 0.25 -15.31 -1.57
N ALA A 85 -1.09 -15.30 -1.66
CA ALA A 85 -1.93 -14.67 -0.65
C ALA A 85 -1.69 -15.27 0.74
N ALA A 86 -1.61 -16.60 0.87
CA ALA A 86 -1.31 -17.26 2.14
C ALA A 86 0.09 -16.90 2.68
N VAL A 87 1.12 -16.93 1.83
CA VAL A 87 2.49 -16.58 2.22
C VAL A 87 2.58 -15.12 2.67
N VAL A 88 1.97 -14.19 1.91
CA VAL A 88 1.98 -12.76 2.25
C VAL A 88 1.26 -12.50 3.57
N MET A 89 0.16 -13.20 3.87
CA MET A 89 -0.51 -13.09 5.18
C MET A 89 0.40 -13.52 6.34
N VAL A 90 1.15 -14.62 6.18
CA VAL A 90 2.10 -15.08 7.20
C VAL A 90 3.25 -14.10 7.38
N VAL A 91 3.85 -13.66 6.27
CA VAL A 91 4.91 -12.64 6.24
C VAL A 91 4.45 -11.36 6.93
N TRP A 92 3.24 -10.89 6.61
CA TRP A 92 2.65 -9.69 7.20
C TRP A 92 2.57 -9.77 8.72
N VAL A 93 2.10 -10.89 9.26
CA VAL A 93 1.94 -11.07 10.71
C VAL A 93 3.28 -11.23 11.45
N LEU A 94 4.31 -11.82 10.82
CA LEU A 94 5.58 -12.10 11.49
C LEU A 94 6.57 -10.94 11.49
N TRP A 95 6.69 -10.22 10.37
CA TRP A 95 7.72 -9.18 10.18
C TRP A 95 7.29 -8.01 9.28
N GLY A 96 6.05 -8.01 8.77
CA GLY A 96 5.56 -6.98 7.85
C GLY A 96 4.76 -5.86 8.50
N TYR A 97 4.06 -6.17 9.59
CA TYR A 97 3.45 -5.19 10.51
C TYR A 97 4.49 -4.70 11.51
#